data_AF-A0A842JP12-F1
#
_entry.id   AF-A0A842JP12-F1
#
_cell.length_a   1.000
_cell.length_b   1.000
_cell.length_c   1.000
_cell.angle_alpha   90.00
_cell.angle_beta   90.00
_cell.angle_gamma   90.00
#
_symmetry.space_group_name_H-M   'P 1'
#
loop_
_entity.id
_entity.type
_entity.pdbx_description
1 polymer ?
#
loop_
_entity_poly.entity_id
_entity_poly.type
_entity_poly.pdbx_seq_one_letter_code
_entity_poly.pdbx_strand_id
1 'polypeptide(L)'
;MDLGIYVSRLRDDLTAAAALGDEQTRATAAALAAAVEPAARLLLLSALTDFAGEVSSELGNRTVGVRLDGTEVAVDVHRTPPTPGPDGERAATAEDLGAAFDNVTGDISRVTLRLMDQIKSKAEEAASANGVSLNSWVSQAVQGALKDQMRRNGRDNF
;
A
#
# COMPACT_ATOMS: atom_id res chain seq x y z
N MET A 1 -1.48 7.24 -15.16
CA MET A 1 -2.49 7.25 -16.26
C MET A 1 -3.39 8.44 -16.07
N ASP A 2 -3.40 9.38 -17.02
CA ASP A 2 -4.27 10.57 -16.93
C ASP A 2 -5.72 10.23 -17.34
N LEU A 3 -6.65 10.35 -16.39
CA LEU A 3 -8.08 10.16 -16.65
C LEU A 3 -8.68 11.30 -17.47
N GLY A 4 -8.05 12.49 -17.47
CA GLY A 4 -8.51 13.66 -18.20
C GLY A 4 -8.64 13.42 -19.71
N ILE A 5 -7.75 12.61 -20.28
CA ILE A 5 -7.78 12.25 -21.70
C ILE A 5 -9.06 11.46 -22.04
N TYR A 6 -9.44 10.51 -21.19
CA TYR A 6 -10.62 9.66 -21.41
C TYR A 6 -11.92 10.46 -21.25
N VAL A 7 -11.98 11.32 -20.23
CA VAL A 7 -13.15 12.16 -20.00
C VAL A 7 -13.30 13.24 -21.07
N SER A 8 -12.18 13.81 -21.54
CA SER A 8 -12.20 14.77 -22.66
C SER A 8 -12.71 14.14 -23.94
N ARG A 9 -12.29 12.89 -24.26
CA ARG A 9 -12.82 12.15 -25.42
C ARG A 9 -14.33 11.94 -25.31
N LEU A 10 -14.83 11.52 -24.13
CA LEU A 10 -16.26 11.35 -23.92
C LEU A 10 -17.05 12.66 -24.16
N ARG A 11 -16.52 13.79 -23.71
CA ARG A 11 -17.12 15.11 -23.93
C ARG A 11 -17.15 15.48 -25.42
N ASP A 12 -16.05 15.23 -26.12
CA ASP A 12 -15.92 15.55 -27.53
C ASP A 12 -16.87 14.66 -28.37
N ASP A 13 -17.00 13.37 -28.03
CA ASP A 13 -17.93 12.43 -28.65
C ASP A 13 -19.40 12.86 -28.45
N LEU A 14 -19.78 13.29 -27.24
CA LEU A 14 -21.11 13.81 -26.95
C LEU A 14 -21.42 15.08 -27.75
N THR A 15 -20.42 15.95 -27.90
CA THR A 15 -20.55 17.19 -28.69
C THR A 15 -20.70 16.88 -30.17
N ALA A 16 -19.90 15.93 -30.69
CA ALA A 16 -19.98 15.47 -32.07
C ALA A 16 -21.33 14.84 -32.40
N ALA A 17 -21.88 14.03 -31.48
CA ALA A 17 -23.20 13.41 -31.64
C ALA A 17 -24.33 14.45 -31.73
N ALA A 18 -24.21 15.58 -31.04
CA ALA A 18 -25.19 16.67 -31.06
C ALA A 18 -24.98 17.66 -32.22
N ALA A 19 -23.91 17.54 -33.00
CA ALA A 19 -23.48 18.57 -33.96
C ALA A 19 -24.50 18.86 -35.07
N LEU A 20 -25.29 17.86 -35.49
CA LEU A 20 -26.35 18.00 -36.50
C LEU A 20 -27.69 18.47 -35.93
N GLY A 21 -27.78 18.62 -34.61
CA GLY A 21 -28.98 19.08 -33.92
C GLY A 21 -29.18 20.60 -34.01
N ASP A 22 -30.35 21.04 -33.54
CA ASP A 22 -30.61 22.46 -33.35
C ASP A 22 -29.73 23.06 -32.23
N GLU A 23 -29.80 24.38 -32.06
CA GLU A 23 -29.01 25.11 -31.05
C GLU A 23 -29.30 24.61 -29.63
N GLN A 24 -30.57 24.32 -29.32
CA GLN A 24 -30.98 23.83 -28.01
C GLN A 24 -30.37 22.45 -27.72
N THR A 25 -30.33 21.57 -28.71
CA THR A 25 -29.73 20.23 -28.60
C THR A 25 -28.23 20.32 -28.35
N ARG A 26 -27.52 21.17 -29.10
CA ARG A 26 -26.08 21.41 -28.91
C ARG A 26 -25.76 22.00 -27.54
N ALA A 27 -26.53 23.00 -27.09
CA ALA A 27 -26.37 23.59 -25.77
C ALA A 27 -26.61 22.56 -24.64
N THR A 28 -27.64 21.72 -24.79
CA THR A 28 -27.97 20.67 -23.83
C THR A 28 -26.88 19.61 -23.75
N ALA A 29 -26.34 19.18 -24.90
CA ALA A 29 -25.25 18.20 -24.96
C ALA A 29 -23.97 18.73 -24.28
N ALA A 30 -23.61 20.00 -24.55
CA ALA A 30 -22.46 20.63 -23.90
C ALA A 30 -22.62 20.71 -22.37
N ALA A 31 -23.82 21.09 -21.90
CA ALA A 31 -24.11 21.16 -20.47
C ALA A 31 -24.06 19.78 -19.79
N LEU A 32 -24.64 18.75 -20.43
CA LEU A 32 -24.59 17.37 -19.93
C LEU A 32 -23.17 16.82 -19.90
N ALA A 33 -22.38 17.07 -20.95
CA ALA A 33 -21.01 16.59 -21.02
C ALA A 33 -20.14 17.20 -19.91
N ALA A 34 -20.32 18.49 -19.61
CA ALA A 34 -19.66 19.14 -18.47
C ALA A 34 -20.16 18.60 -17.12
N ALA A 35 -21.45 18.32 -16.98
CA ALA A 35 -22.04 17.82 -15.73
C ALA A 35 -21.64 16.37 -15.42
N VAL A 36 -21.41 15.53 -16.44
CA VAL A 36 -21.06 14.11 -16.30
C VAL A 36 -19.58 13.89 -15.99
N GLU A 37 -18.69 14.82 -16.32
CA GLU A 37 -17.24 14.67 -16.17
C GLU A 37 -16.80 14.20 -14.76
N PRO A 38 -17.27 14.78 -13.64
CA PRO A 38 -16.92 14.31 -12.30
C PRO A 38 -17.39 12.88 -12.03
N ALA A 39 -18.60 12.53 -12.47
CA ALA A 39 -19.18 11.20 -12.29
C ALA A 39 -18.45 10.14 -13.13
N ALA A 40 -18.10 10.47 -14.38
CA ALA A 40 -17.33 9.60 -15.26
C ALA A 40 -15.94 9.31 -14.68
N ARG A 41 -15.26 10.32 -14.12
CA ARG A 41 -13.97 10.14 -13.46
C ARG A 41 -14.06 9.18 -12.27
N LEU A 42 -15.09 9.33 -11.43
CA LEU A 42 -15.31 8.44 -10.29
C LEU A 42 -15.60 7.00 -10.74
N LEU A 43 -16.44 6.81 -11.75
CA LEU A 43 -16.74 5.48 -12.29
C LEU A 43 -15.49 4.79 -12.85
N LEU A 44 -14.64 5.51 -13.57
CA LEU A 44 -13.36 4.98 -14.06
C LEU A 44 -12.44 4.57 -12.91
N LEU A 45 -12.35 5.39 -11.86
CA LEU A 45 -11.54 5.05 -10.68
C LEU A 45 -12.08 3.81 -9.96
N SER A 46 -13.40 3.70 -9.77
CA SER A 46 -14.03 2.52 -9.18
C SER A 46 -13.74 1.27 -10.00
N ALA A 47 -13.94 1.32 -11.32
CA ALA A 47 -13.68 0.19 -12.22
C ALA A 47 -12.21 -0.26 -12.17
N LEU A 48 -11.26 0.69 -12.13
CA LEU A 48 -9.83 0.37 -11.98
C LEU A 48 -9.50 -0.24 -10.62
N THR A 49 -10.19 0.21 -9.56
CA THR A 49 -10.02 -0.32 -8.20
C THR A 49 -10.51 -1.76 -8.11
N ASP A 50 -11.67 -2.04 -8.69
CA ASP A 50 -12.23 -3.40 -8.74
C ASP A 50 -11.31 -4.33 -9.56
N PHE A 51 -10.85 -3.86 -10.72
CA PHE A 51 -9.89 -4.60 -11.55
C PHE A 51 -8.56 -4.87 -10.82
N ALA A 52 -8.05 -3.91 -10.05
CA ALA A 52 -6.84 -4.11 -9.26
C ALA A 52 -7.05 -5.16 -8.15
N GLY A 53 -8.26 -5.24 -7.57
CA GLY A 53 -8.65 -6.31 -6.65
C GLY A 53 -8.64 -7.69 -7.31
N GLU A 54 -9.20 -7.81 -8.51
CA GLU A 54 -9.18 -9.04 -9.30
C GLU A 54 -7.74 -9.48 -9.63
N VAL A 55 -6.92 -8.57 -10.15
CA VAL A 55 -5.50 -8.81 -10.44
C VAL A 55 -4.72 -9.21 -9.18
N SER A 56 -5.03 -8.61 -8.03
CA SER A 56 -4.42 -8.99 -6.76
C SER A 56 -4.74 -10.43 -6.36
N SER A 57 -5.95 -10.91 -6.64
CA SER A 57 -6.35 -12.28 -6.32
C SER A 57 -5.60 -13.32 -7.18
N GLU A 58 -5.33 -12.99 -8.44
CA GLU A 58 -4.57 -13.83 -9.38
C GLU A 58 -3.07 -13.85 -9.07
N LEU A 59 -2.53 -12.76 -8.51
CA LEU A 59 -1.09 -12.62 -8.23
C LEU A 59 -0.63 -13.28 -6.91
N GLY A 60 -1.54 -13.65 -6.02
CA GLY A 60 -1.26 -14.37 -4.77
C GLY A 60 -0.43 -13.59 -3.75
N ASN A 61 0.89 -13.56 -3.90
CA ASN A 61 1.81 -12.90 -2.95
C ASN A 61 2.03 -11.40 -3.24
N ARG A 62 1.33 -10.85 -4.23
CA ARG A 62 1.39 -9.44 -4.59
C ARG A 62 -0.02 -8.88 -4.61
N THR A 63 -0.17 -7.70 -4.04
CA THR A 63 -1.39 -6.91 -4.11
C THR A 63 -1.13 -5.69 -4.96
N VAL A 64 -2.03 -5.44 -5.90
CA VAL A 64 -2.05 -4.29 -6.77
C VAL A 64 -3.11 -3.33 -6.23
N GLY A 65 -2.70 -2.11 -5.93
CA GLY A 65 -3.55 -1.00 -5.54
C GLY A 65 -3.56 0.08 -6.62
N VAL A 66 -4.59 0.91 -6.59
CA VAL A 66 -4.73 2.06 -7.46
C VAL A 66 -4.89 3.30 -6.60
N ARG A 67 -4.09 4.33 -6.86
CA ARG A 67 -4.10 5.61 -6.15
C ARG A 67 -4.29 6.76 -7.13
N LEU A 68 -4.99 7.80 -6.69
CA LEU A 68 -5.06 9.06 -7.42
C LEU A 68 -3.95 10.01 -6.95
N ASP A 69 -3.18 10.55 -7.88
CA ASP A 69 -2.19 11.61 -7.68
C ASP A 69 -2.56 12.81 -8.55
N GLY A 70 -3.28 13.77 -7.95
CA GLY A 70 -3.91 14.85 -8.70
C GLY A 70 -4.92 14.33 -9.72
N THR A 71 -4.61 14.47 -11.01
CA THR A 71 -5.45 13.97 -12.12
C THR A 71 -5.01 12.60 -12.65
N GLU A 72 -3.84 12.12 -12.23
CA GLU A 72 -3.26 10.88 -12.69
C GLU A 72 -3.56 9.72 -11.76
N VAL A 73 -3.79 8.56 -12.35
CA VAL A 73 -3.91 7.28 -11.65
C VAL A 73 -2.53 6.61 -11.61
N ALA A 74 -2.05 6.33 -10.41
CA ALA A 74 -0.85 5.55 -10.16
C ALA A 74 -1.24 4.12 -9.73
N VAL A 75 -0.42 3.15 -10.14
CA VAL A 75 -0.57 1.74 -9.74
C VAL A 75 0.53 1.42 -8.75
N ASP A 76 0.14 0.97 -7.57
CA ASP A 76 1.04 0.60 -6.49
C ASP A 76 1.05 -0.93 -6.37
N VAL A 77 2.22 -1.55 -6.41
CA VAL A 77 2.36 -3.01 -6.26
C VAL A 77 3.10 -3.30 -4.97
N HIS A 78 2.42 -3.97 -4.04
CA HIS A 78 2.97 -4.36 -2.75
C HIS A 78 3.16 -5.86 -2.71
N ARG A 79 4.27 -6.32 -2.13
CA ARG A 79 4.36 -7.72 -1.70
C ARG A 79 3.51 -7.87 -0.45
N THR A 80 2.54 -8.75 -0.51
CA THR A 80 1.79 -9.16 0.65
C THR A 80 2.62 -10.25 1.33
N PRO A 81 3.15 -10.01 2.55
CA PRO A 81 3.85 -11.05 3.27
C PRO A 81 2.91 -12.24 3.41
N PRO A 82 3.39 -13.48 3.23
CA PRO A 82 2.53 -14.66 3.26
C PRO A 82 1.73 -14.64 4.55
N THR A 83 0.40 -14.59 4.43
CA THR A 83 -0.48 -14.83 5.57
C THR A 83 -0.15 -16.24 6.06
N PRO A 84 0.36 -16.42 7.29
CA PRO A 84 0.56 -17.77 7.80
C PRO A 84 -0.82 -18.41 7.80
N GLY A 85 -0.98 -19.49 7.04
CA GLY A 85 -2.13 -20.36 7.22
C GLY A 85 -2.17 -20.86 8.67
N PRO A 86 -3.31 -21.41 9.13
CA PRO A 86 -3.42 -21.94 10.48
C PRO A 86 -2.38 -23.01 10.84
N ASP A 87 -1.66 -23.55 9.85
CA ASP A 87 -0.59 -24.55 10.02
C ASP A 87 0.85 -23.99 9.83
N GLY A 88 1.01 -22.67 9.89
CA GLY A 88 2.26 -21.96 9.60
C GLY A 88 3.21 -21.76 10.78
N GLU A 89 3.30 -22.68 11.73
CA GLU A 89 4.46 -22.76 12.64
C GLU A 89 5.66 -23.37 11.89
N ARG A 90 6.26 -22.58 10.99
CA ARG A 90 7.64 -22.84 10.60
C ARG A 90 8.47 -21.69 11.13
N ALA A 91 9.14 -21.96 12.25
CA ALA A 91 10.17 -21.09 12.78
C ALA A 91 11.11 -20.71 11.63
N ALA A 92 11.21 -19.41 11.35
CA ALA A 92 12.18 -18.88 10.40
C ALA A 92 13.56 -19.43 10.77
N THR A 93 14.21 -20.12 9.84
CA THR A 93 15.56 -20.65 10.07
C THR A 93 16.55 -19.49 10.15
N ALA A 94 17.63 -19.68 10.91
CA ALA A 94 18.64 -18.65 11.13
C ALA A 94 19.29 -18.11 9.83
N GLU A 95 19.14 -18.84 8.72
CA GLU A 95 19.61 -18.48 7.39
C GLU A 95 18.79 -17.35 6.75
N ASP A 96 17.46 -17.31 6.96
CA ASP A 96 16.59 -16.22 6.49
C ASP A 96 16.85 -14.90 7.24
N LEU A 97 17.29 -15.00 8.50
CA LEU A 97 17.69 -13.84 9.31
C LEU A 97 19.02 -13.27 8.81
N GLY A 98 19.96 -14.09 8.34
CA GLY A 98 21.26 -13.64 7.82
C GLY A 98 21.17 -12.79 6.55
N ALA A 99 20.28 -13.16 5.62
CA ALA A 99 20.08 -12.42 4.37
C ALA A 99 19.43 -11.03 4.58
N ALA A 100 18.66 -10.86 5.66
CA ALA A 100 18.07 -9.56 6.01
C ALA A 100 19.11 -8.54 6.55
N PHE A 101 20.25 -9.01 7.07
CA PHE A 101 21.32 -8.14 7.60
C PHE A 101 22.34 -7.68 6.55
N ASP A 102 22.46 -8.38 5.41
CA ASP A 102 23.44 -8.02 4.37
C ASP A 102 22.96 -6.84 3.48
N ASN A 103 21.68 -6.46 3.58
CA ASN A 103 21.11 -5.27 2.92
C ASN A 103 21.18 -3.98 3.78
N VAL A 104 22.04 -3.93 4.80
CA VAL A 104 22.19 -2.79 5.71
C VAL A 104 23.01 -1.64 5.09
N THR A 105 22.72 -1.29 3.83
CA THR A 105 23.11 0.01 3.27
C THR A 105 22.01 0.53 2.37
N GLY A 106 20.88 0.95 2.97
CA GLY A 106 20.03 1.97 2.34
C GLY A 106 18.52 1.75 2.37
N ASP A 107 18.00 0.56 2.65
CA ASP A 107 16.54 0.34 2.55
C ASP A 107 15.90 0.13 3.94
N ILE A 108 15.13 1.14 4.37
CA ILE A 108 14.38 1.08 5.64
C ILE A 108 13.16 0.18 5.42
N SER A 109 13.26 -1.08 5.86
CA SER A 109 12.11 -1.99 5.87
C SER A 109 11.10 -1.60 6.97
N ARG A 110 9.85 -1.34 6.59
CA ARG A 110 8.77 -0.95 7.51
C ARG A 110 7.95 -2.18 7.92
N VAL A 111 7.65 -2.31 9.21
CA VAL A 111 6.87 -3.42 9.79
C VAL A 111 5.73 -2.88 10.65
N THR A 112 4.52 -3.42 10.48
CA THR A 112 3.36 -3.13 11.34
C THR A 112 3.25 -4.17 12.44
N LEU A 113 3.42 -3.76 13.70
CA LEU A 113 3.37 -4.64 14.87
C LEU A 113 2.02 -4.51 15.59
N ARG A 114 1.37 -5.64 15.88
CA ARG A 114 0.19 -5.69 16.75
C ARG A 114 0.61 -6.22 18.12
N LEU A 115 0.35 -5.46 19.17
CA LEU A 115 0.65 -5.83 20.55
C LEU A 115 -0.62 -5.78 21.38
N MET A 116 -0.65 -6.59 22.44
CA MET A 116 -1.62 -6.44 23.51
C MET A 116 -1.46 -5.06 24.17
N ASP A 117 -2.56 -4.44 24.56
CA ASP A 117 -2.59 -3.08 25.13
C ASP A 117 -1.65 -2.93 26.34
N GLN A 118 -1.64 -3.93 27.23
CA GLN A 118 -0.76 -4.00 28.40
C GLN A 118 0.75 -3.95 28.05
N ILE A 119 1.13 -4.53 26.91
CA ILE A 119 2.53 -4.56 26.46
C ILE A 119 2.90 -3.23 25.82
N LYS A 120 1.99 -2.63 25.05
CA LYS A 120 2.17 -1.30 24.48
C LYS A 120 2.36 -0.25 25.57
N SER A 121 1.50 -0.23 26.60
CA SER A 121 1.58 0.74 27.70
C SER A 121 2.91 0.65 28.46
N LYS A 122 3.38 -0.55 28.76
CA LYS A 122 4.69 -0.75 29.40
C LYS A 122 5.86 -0.30 28.52
N ALA A 123 5.77 -0.52 27.21
CA ALA A 123 6.80 -0.07 26.28
C ALA A 123 6.81 1.46 26.15
N GLU A 124 5.65 2.12 26.17
CA GLU A 124 5.54 3.59 26.16
C GLU A 124 6.11 4.23 27.44
N GLU A 125 5.84 3.63 28.61
CA GLU A 125 6.41 4.06 29.89
C GLU A 125 7.94 3.93 29.89
N ALA A 126 8.45 2.77 29.44
CA ALA A 126 9.89 2.54 29.34
C ALA A 126 10.56 3.48 28.33
N ALA A 127 9.92 3.76 27.19
CA ALA A 127 10.43 4.71 26.21
C ALA A 127 10.48 6.13 26.78
N SER A 128 9.43 6.54 27.49
CA SER A 128 9.33 7.85 28.14
C SER A 128 10.39 8.02 29.23
N ALA A 129 10.64 6.99 30.04
CA ALA A 129 11.68 7.00 31.07
C ALA A 129 13.10 7.14 30.48
N ASN A 130 13.31 6.65 29.24
CA ASN A 130 14.58 6.75 28.52
C ASN A 130 14.65 8.00 27.62
N GLY A 131 13.62 8.86 27.61
CA GLY A 131 13.58 10.08 26.79
C GLY A 131 13.60 9.83 25.28
N VAL A 132 13.15 8.65 24.84
CA VAL A 132 13.16 8.25 23.42
C VAL A 132 11.75 7.93 22.93
N SER A 133 11.53 7.95 21.61
CA SER A 133 10.25 7.52 21.04
C SER A 133 10.04 6.02 21.19
N LEU A 134 8.79 5.59 21.26
CA LEU A 134 8.42 4.16 21.30
C LEU A 134 9.09 3.37 20.17
N ASN A 135 9.09 3.91 18.94
CA ASN A 135 9.73 3.26 17.79
C ASN A 135 11.24 3.06 18.03
N SER A 136 11.94 4.08 18.54
CA SER A 136 13.38 4.00 18.81
C SER A 136 13.68 3.00 19.92
N TRP A 137 12.87 3.01 20.99
CA TRP A 137 13.00 2.10 22.11
C TRP A 137 12.78 0.64 21.68
N VAL A 138 11.73 0.36 20.88
CA VAL A 138 11.45 -0.97 20.34
C VAL A 138 12.57 -1.43 19.39
N SER A 139 13.07 -0.56 18.52
CA SER A 139 14.20 -0.89 17.65
C SER A 139 15.46 -1.26 18.44
N GLN A 140 15.77 -0.51 19.52
CA GLN A 140 16.90 -0.83 20.40
C GLN A 140 16.70 -2.13 21.17
N ALA A 141 15.49 -2.40 21.67
CA ALA A 141 15.16 -3.63 22.36
C ALA A 141 15.34 -4.87 21.45
N VAL A 142 14.88 -4.79 20.20
CA VAL A 142 15.05 -5.85 19.20
C VAL A 142 16.53 -6.05 18.86
N GLN A 143 17.29 -4.97 18.66
CA GLN A 143 18.74 -5.06 18.43
C GLN A 143 19.48 -5.70 19.62
N GLY A 144 19.09 -5.36 20.85
CA GLY A 144 19.66 -5.91 22.07
C GLY A 144 19.37 -7.41 22.21
N ALA A 145 18.12 -7.82 22.00
CA ALA A 145 17.72 -9.22 22.04
C ALA A 145 18.45 -10.06 20.98
N LEU A 146 18.61 -9.53 19.77
CA LEU A 146 19.32 -10.22 18.70
C LEU A 146 20.82 -10.39 19.00
N LYS A 147 21.48 -9.34 19.53
CA LYS A 147 22.89 -9.43 19.95
C LYS A 147 23.08 -10.50 21.01
N ASP A 148 22.15 -10.62 21.96
CA ASP A 148 22.24 -11.62 23.02
C ASP A 148 21.99 -13.05 22.50
N GLN A 149 21.07 -13.21 21.54
CA GLN A 149 20.84 -14.49 20.85
C GLN A 149 22.08 -14.94 20.07
N MET A 150 22.73 -14.03 19.34
CA MET A 150 23.99 -14.34 18.62
C MET A 150 25.11 -14.76 19.59
N ARG A 151 25.21 -14.14 20.76
CA ARG A 151 26.19 -14.51 21.80
C ARG A 151 25.88 -15.85 22.45
N ARG A 152 24.62 -16.25 22.55
CA ARG A 152 24.20 -17.56 23.04
C ARG A 152 24.48 -18.67 22.02
N ASN A 153 24.11 -18.48 20.76
CA ASN A 153 24.36 -19.46 19.71
C ASN A 153 25.87 -19.71 19.46
N GLY A 154 26.73 -18.73 19.73
CA GLY A 154 28.19 -18.90 19.66
C GLY A 154 28.79 -19.73 20.80
N ARG A 155 28.06 -19.97 21.90
CA ARG A 155 28.51 -20.82 23.02
C ARG A 155 28.12 -22.28 22.89
N ASP A 156 27.03 -22.59 22.19
CA ASP A 156 26.54 -23.96 22.00
C ASP A 156 27.26 -24.71 20.86
N ASN A 157 28.23 -24.06 20.21
CA ASN A 157 29.00 -24.59 19.08
C ASN A 157 30.44 -25.02 19.42
N PHE A 158 30.75 -25.26 20.70
CA PHE A 158 32.04 -25.79 21.19
C PHE A 158 31.85 -26.92 22.20
#